data_AF-A0A2V6B534-F1
#
_entry.id   AF-A0A2V6B534-F1
#
_cell.length_a   1.000
_cell.length_b   1.000
_cell.length_c   1.000
_cell.angle_alpha   90.00
_cell.angle_beta   90.00
_cell.angle_gamma   90.00
#
_symmetry.space_group_name_H-M   'P 1'
#
loop_
_entity.id
_entity.type
_entity.pdbx_description
1 polymer ?
#
loop_
_entity_poly.entity_id
_entity_poly.type
_entity_poly.pdbx_seq_one_letter_code
_entity_poly.pdbx_strand_id
1 'polypeptide(L)'
;MSSLALINEFLGQPPNASSHGYQIDHILEFCHWFMGALFIGWSAFFIFVLIRFRKRRQPGADHMGVRSGISTHLEFSVVLIEAVLLLGFAIPLWAKRVNQFPPGKDALVVHVVAQQFSFNYHLPGPDGQFGRRDVGFVSNSNPLGLDPNDPAGKDDIVTTGELHVPVNRPVIAELSSKDVIHDFFLPSMRIAGDAIPGSLIPIWFTPIKTGTDEVICGQLCGLGHYGMKGTLVVDTPQDYEAWLKERAELSGGAQSAPQAGAPQPAPKPENKPASPGAPKPQNAGKRGPAPSPGTPQQPQNKPPQPAASPSPGQL
;
A
#
# COMPACT_ATOMS: atom_id res chain seq x y z
N MET A 1 24.01 -7.88 16.57
CA MET A 1 22.79 -7.48 17.31
C MET A 1 23.05 -6.09 17.85
N SER A 2 22.66 -5.05 17.12
CA SER A 2 22.97 -3.66 17.48
C SER A 2 21.91 -3.15 18.44
N SER A 3 22.34 -2.78 19.64
CA SER A 3 21.53 -2.47 20.84
C SER A 3 20.62 -1.23 20.75
N LEU A 4 20.38 -0.71 19.55
CA LEU A 4 19.57 0.51 19.38
C LEU A 4 18.10 0.14 19.13
N ALA A 5 17.76 -0.85 18.30
CA ALA A 5 16.38 -1.13 17.89
C ALA A 5 15.37 -1.62 18.99
N LEU A 6 15.71 -1.57 20.27
CA LEU A 6 14.91 -2.03 21.41
C LEU A 6 13.48 -1.48 21.42
N ILE A 7 13.28 -0.18 21.14
CA ILE A 7 11.92 0.40 21.18
C ILE A 7 11.06 -0.07 20.00
N ASN A 8 11.66 -0.20 18.81
CA ASN A 8 10.95 -0.67 17.63
C ASN A 8 10.55 -2.14 17.79
N GLU A 9 11.47 -2.99 18.28
CA GLU A 9 11.20 -4.38 18.62
C GLU A 9 10.14 -4.50 19.71
N PHE A 10 10.22 -3.67 20.76
CA PHE A 10 9.22 -3.60 21.83
C PHE A 10 7.83 -3.22 21.31
N LEU A 11 7.75 -2.31 20.34
CA LEU A 11 6.51 -1.90 19.68
C LEU A 11 5.99 -2.92 18.64
N GLY A 12 6.67 -4.06 18.49
CA GLY A 12 6.24 -5.16 17.61
C GLY A 12 6.61 -4.98 16.14
N GLN A 13 7.60 -4.12 15.84
CA GLN A 13 8.08 -3.96 14.48
C GLN A 13 8.75 -5.26 13.98
N PRO A 14 8.40 -5.80 12.80
CA PRO A 14 8.97 -7.05 12.32
C PRO A 14 10.47 -6.89 12.07
N PRO A 15 11.27 -7.98 12.23
CA PRO A 15 12.71 -7.93 12.00
C PRO A 15 13.05 -7.39 10.62
N ASN A 16 14.06 -6.54 10.52
CA ASN A 16 14.52 -6.04 9.23
C ASN A 16 15.07 -7.20 8.35
N ALA A 17 14.59 -7.26 7.12
CA ALA A 17 14.99 -8.20 6.08
C ALA A 17 15.52 -7.52 4.80
N SER A 18 15.67 -6.18 4.78
CA SER A 18 16.25 -5.45 3.65
C SER A 18 17.52 -4.66 4.01
N SER A 19 18.36 -4.40 3.00
CA SER A 19 19.61 -3.63 3.17
C SER A 19 19.38 -2.21 3.68
N HIS A 20 18.36 -1.53 3.15
CA HIS A 20 18.04 -0.15 3.48
C HIS A 20 17.22 -0.02 4.77
N GLY A 21 16.55 -1.09 5.20
CA GLY A 21 15.67 -1.07 6.36
C GLY A 21 16.39 -0.69 7.66
N TYR A 22 17.70 -0.94 7.79
CA TYR A 22 18.46 -0.47 8.95
C TYR A 22 18.43 1.05 9.09
N GLN A 23 18.57 1.81 8.01
CA GLN A 23 18.55 3.27 8.08
C GLN A 23 17.16 3.78 8.48
N ILE A 24 16.11 3.14 7.96
CA ILE A 24 14.72 3.45 8.30
C ILE A 24 14.46 3.15 9.78
N ASP A 25 14.89 1.99 10.28
CA ASP A 25 14.69 1.59 11.67
C ASP A 25 15.37 2.57 12.65
N HIS A 26 16.57 3.06 12.33
CA HIS A 26 17.23 4.08 13.16
C HIS A 26 16.48 5.41 13.19
N ILE A 27 15.93 5.84 12.05
CA ILE A 27 15.11 7.08 11.99
C ILE A 27 13.82 6.90 12.78
N LEU A 28 13.15 5.76 12.63
CA LEU A 28 11.94 5.43 13.38
C LEU A 28 12.21 5.41 14.88
N GLU A 29 13.30 4.80 15.31
CA GLU A 29 13.69 4.77 16.72
C GLU A 29 13.96 6.18 17.26
N PHE A 30 14.73 7.00 16.53
CA PHE A 30 14.97 8.39 16.89
C PHE A 30 13.66 9.15 17.02
N CYS A 31 12.73 8.98 16.07
CA CYS A 31 11.41 9.58 16.11
C CYS A 31 10.63 9.14 17.35
N HIS A 32 10.61 7.85 17.69
CA HIS A 32 9.91 7.35 18.87
C HIS A 32 10.46 7.98 20.17
N TRP A 33 11.77 8.02 20.34
CA TRP A 33 12.39 8.66 21.51
C TRP A 33 12.14 10.15 21.58
N PHE A 34 12.27 10.85 20.44
CA PHE A 34 12.01 12.28 20.35
C PHE A 34 10.56 12.61 20.71
N MET A 35 9.60 11.88 20.13
CA MET A 35 8.18 12.03 20.44
C MET A 35 7.86 11.68 21.89
N GLY A 36 8.51 10.65 22.45
CA GLY A 36 8.39 10.31 23.87
C GLY A 36 8.86 11.42 24.80
N ALA A 37 10.02 12.04 24.50
CA ALA A 37 10.54 13.17 25.26
C ALA A 37 9.61 14.39 25.19
N LEU A 38 9.10 14.72 24.00
CA LEU A 38 8.12 15.78 23.82
C LEU A 38 6.83 15.50 24.60
N PHE A 39 6.31 14.27 24.51
CA PHE A 39 5.10 13.86 25.22
C PHE A 39 5.25 14.05 26.73
N ILE A 40 6.36 13.61 27.32
CA ILE A 40 6.64 13.77 28.76
C ILE A 40 6.78 15.25 29.12
N GLY A 41 7.56 16.02 28.36
CA GLY A 41 7.80 17.43 28.60
C GLY A 41 6.52 18.27 28.54
N TRP A 42 5.74 18.12 27.47
CA TRP A 42 4.46 18.82 27.30
C TRP A 42 3.41 18.38 28.32
N SER A 43 3.34 17.08 28.64
CA SER A 43 2.42 16.60 29.68
C SER A 43 2.78 17.14 31.05
N ALA A 44 4.07 17.17 31.41
CA ALA A 44 4.54 17.73 32.68
C ALA A 44 4.27 19.24 32.75
N PHE A 45 4.52 19.99 31.67
CA PHE A 45 4.20 21.41 31.59
C PHE A 45 2.69 21.66 31.72
N PHE A 46 1.87 20.88 31.02
CA PHE A 46 0.41 20.98 31.11
C PHE A 46 -0.10 20.69 32.52
N ILE A 47 0.36 19.60 33.15
CA ILE A 47 0.04 19.26 34.54
C ILE A 47 0.49 20.39 35.48
N PHE A 48 1.70 20.93 35.29
CA PHE A 48 2.19 22.07 36.05
C PHE A 48 1.26 23.27 35.91
N VAL A 49 0.83 23.61 34.69
CA VAL A 49 -0.09 24.73 34.44
C VAL A 49 -1.42 24.52 35.16
N LEU A 50 -2.01 23.33 35.04
CA LEU A 50 -3.25 22.97 35.76
C LEU A 50 -3.08 23.09 37.27
N ILE A 51 -1.94 22.68 37.83
CA ILE A 51 -1.69 22.74 39.27
C ILE A 51 -1.42 24.18 39.73
N ARG A 52 -0.58 24.92 39.01
CA ARG A 52 -0.05 26.24 39.38
C ARG A 52 -1.05 27.36 39.14
N PHE A 53 -1.82 27.29 38.06
CA PHE A 53 -2.75 28.33 37.60
C PHE A 53 -4.23 27.96 37.77
N ARG A 54 -4.58 26.90 38.52
CA ARG A 54 -5.98 26.63 38.90
C ARG A 54 -6.62 27.82 39.63
N LYS A 55 -7.93 28.01 39.44
CA LYS A 55 -8.75 29.08 40.07
C LYS A 55 -8.52 29.24 41.58
N ARG A 56 -8.32 28.14 42.31
CA ARG A 56 -8.04 28.18 43.76
C ARG A 56 -6.71 28.88 44.11
N ARG A 57 -5.67 28.74 43.27
CA ARG A 57 -4.35 29.36 43.48
C ARG A 57 -4.18 30.68 42.75
N GLN A 58 -4.90 30.89 41.65
CA GLN A 58 -4.89 32.12 40.84
C GLN A 58 -6.34 32.48 40.49
N PRO A 59 -7.03 33.28 41.34
CA PRO A 59 -8.45 33.58 41.16
C PRO A 59 -8.76 34.52 39.98
N GLY A 60 -7.81 35.37 39.58
CA GLY A 60 -7.89 36.24 38.42
C GLY A 60 -6.99 35.76 37.28
N ALA A 61 -7.48 35.88 36.05
CA ALA A 61 -6.70 35.58 34.85
C ALA A 61 -5.98 36.84 34.35
N ASP A 62 -4.75 36.68 33.89
CA ASP A 62 -4.04 37.72 33.14
C ASP A 62 -4.42 37.61 31.66
N HIS A 63 -5.04 38.67 31.14
CA HIS A 63 -5.48 38.76 29.73
C HIS A 63 -4.52 39.58 28.86
N MET A 64 -3.54 40.26 29.46
CA MET A 64 -2.58 41.07 28.72
C MET A 64 -1.37 40.26 28.26
N GLY A 65 -1.01 39.20 29.01
CA GLY A 65 0.07 38.30 28.65
C GLY A 65 1.46 38.95 28.56
N VAL A 66 2.41 38.23 27.96
CA VAL A 66 3.79 38.70 27.79
C VAL A 66 3.84 39.77 26.69
N ARG A 67 4.29 40.98 27.03
CA ARG A 67 4.42 42.12 26.09
C ARG A 67 5.79 42.25 25.43
N SER A 68 6.75 41.38 25.77
CA SER A 68 8.10 41.43 25.19
C SER A 68 8.14 40.74 23.82
N GLY A 69 9.09 41.15 22.97
CA GLY A 69 9.34 40.51 21.66
C GLY A 69 9.90 39.09 21.73
N ILE A 70 10.05 38.51 22.94
CA ILE A 70 10.62 37.17 23.14
C ILE A 70 9.78 36.10 22.43
N SER A 71 8.44 36.21 22.47
CA SER A 71 7.54 35.30 21.75
C SER A 71 7.83 35.31 20.25
N THR A 72 7.90 36.52 19.67
CA THR A 72 8.16 36.71 18.25
C THR A 72 9.52 36.15 17.83
N HIS A 73 10.58 36.37 18.61
CA HIS A 73 11.89 35.81 18.29
C HIS A 73 11.92 34.27 18.38
N LEU A 74 11.20 33.68 19.33
CA LEU A 74 11.06 32.22 19.43
C LEU A 74 10.30 31.66 18.22
N GLU A 75 9.20 32.31 17.81
CA GLU A 75 8.43 31.91 16.61
C GLU A 75 9.32 31.92 15.35
N PHE A 76 10.08 33.01 15.12
CA PHE A 76 11.01 33.07 14.00
C PHE A 76 12.11 32.00 14.08
N SER A 77 12.59 31.71 15.29
CA SER A 77 13.62 30.69 15.50
C SER A 77 13.10 29.30 15.15
N VAL A 78 11.87 28.97 15.57
CA VAL A 78 11.22 27.69 15.23
C VAL A 78 11.04 27.56 13.73
N VAL A 79 10.50 28.58 13.07
CA VAL A 79 10.31 28.59 11.60
C VAL A 79 11.63 28.38 10.87
N LEU A 80 12.70 29.05 11.32
CA LEU A 80 14.03 28.88 10.72
C LEU A 80 14.57 27.46 10.92
N ILE A 81 14.45 26.91 12.12
CA ILE A 81 14.90 25.54 12.43
C ILE A 81 14.12 24.52 11.59
N GLU A 82 12.80 24.64 11.50
CA GLU A 82 11.95 23.76 10.70
C GLU A 82 12.30 23.85 9.20
N ALA A 83 12.54 25.06 8.69
CA ALA A 83 12.96 25.24 7.30
C ALA A 83 14.31 24.55 7.02
N VAL A 84 15.28 24.66 7.94
CA VAL A 84 16.57 23.97 7.82
C VAL A 84 16.39 22.45 7.89
N LEU A 85 15.59 21.94 8.82
CA LEU A 85 15.32 20.50 8.93
C LEU A 85 14.62 19.95 7.68
N LEU A 86 13.63 20.66 7.15
CA LEU A 86 12.87 20.23 5.99
C LEU A 86 13.71 20.30 4.70
N LEU A 87 14.25 21.47 4.40
CA LEU A 87 14.94 21.73 3.13
C LEU A 87 16.38 21.19 3.11
N GLY A 88 17.07 21.25 4.25
CA GLY A 88 18.47 20.84 4.38
C GLY A 88 18.65 19.34 4.66
N PHE A 89 17.68 18.68 5.29
CA PHE A 89 17.82 17.28 5.70
C PHE A 89 16.71 16.37 5.15
N ALA A 90 15.44 16.64 5.44
CA ALA A 90 14.35 15.72 5.15
C ALA A 90 14.15 15.48 3.65
N ILE A 91 14.05 16.55 2.84
CA ILE A 91 13.86 16.44 1.39
C ILE A 91 15.04 15.72 0.71
N PRO A 92 16.32 16.11 0.93
CA PRO A 92 17.44 15.39 0.35
C PRO A 92 17.52 13.91 0.75
N LEU A 93 17.24 13.59 2.02
CA LEU A 93 17.28 12.22 2.51
C LEU A 93 16.18 11.35 1.88
N TRP A 94 14.97 11.90 1.76
CA TRP A 94 13.87 11.24 1.05
C TRP A 94 14.21 11.03 -0.43
N ALA A 95 14.68 12.07 -1.12
CA ALA A 95 15.09 11.99 -2.52
C ALA A 95 16.18 10.93 -2.75
N LYS A 96 17.15 10.84 -1.83
CA LYS A 96 18.17 9.79 -1.84
C LYS A 96 17.53 8.40 -1.80
N ARG A 97 16.56 8.17 -0.91
CA ARG A 97 15.88 6.86 -0.80
C ARG A 97 15.07 6.52 -2.04
N VAL A 98 14.30 7.46 -2.58
CA VAL A 98 13.34 7.16 -3.66
C VAL A 98 13.93 7.24 -5.07
N ASN A 99 14.98 8.04 -5.30
CA ASN A 99 15.53 8.24 -6.64
C ASN A 99 16.83 7.48 -6.92
N GLN A 100 17.52 6.96 -5.91
CA GLN A 100 18.77 6.21 -6.11
C GLN A 100 18.49 4.72 -6.32
N PHE A 101 18.06 4.37 -7.51
CA PHE A 101 17.87 2.97 -7.90
C PHE A 101 19.21 2.23 -8.05
N PRO A 102 19.26 0.93 -7.72
CA PRO A 102 20.40 0.10 -8.05
C PRO A 102 20.63 0.05 -9.57
N PRO A 103 21.88 -0.12 -10.05
CA PRO A 103 22.16 -0.23 -11.47
C PRO A 103 21.37 -1.38 -12.12
N GLY A 104 20.70 -1.11 -13.24
CA GLY A 104 19.73 -2.04 -13.85
C GLY A 104 20.31 -3.39 -14.33
N LYS A 105 21.63 -3.49 -14.53
CA LYS A 105 22.27 -4.77 -14.93
C LYS A 105 22.39 -5.77 -13.77
N ASP A 106 22.50 -5.27 -12.54
CA ASP A 106 22.71 -6.11 -11.36
C ASP A 106 21.38 -6.40 -10.64
N ALA A 107 20.35 -5.60 -10.91
CA ALA A 107 19.04 -5.75 -10.32
C ALA A 107 18.19 -6.80 -11.06
N LEU A 108 17.37 -7.53 -10.30
CA LEU A 108 16.23 -8.28 -10.83
C LEU A 108 15.08 -7.30 -11.04
N VAL A 109 14.59 -7.15 -12.27
CA VAL A 109 13.39 -6.38 -12.56
C VAL A 109 12.19 -7.31 -12.55
N VAL A 110 11.11 -6.91 -11.89
CA VAL A 110 9.84 -7.63 -11.86
C VAL A 110 8.69 -6.64 -12.07
N HIS A 111 7.79 -6.94 -12.99
CA HIS A 111 6.52 -6.22 -13.07
C HIS A 111 5.56 -6.80 -12.02
N VAL A 112 5.11 -5.95 -11.10
CA VAL A 112 4.08 -6.31 -10.12
C VAL A 112 2.76 -5.69 -10.58
N VAL A 113 1.78 -6.54 -10.86
CA VAL A 113 0.48 -6.14 -11.39
C VAL A 113 -0.61 -6.52 -10.39
N ALA A 114 -1.10 -5.52 -9.68
CA ALA A 114 -2.18 -5.70 -8.72
C ALA A 114 -3.54 -5.81 -9.41
N GLN A 115 -4.43 -6.60 -8.80
CA GLN A 115 -5.85 -6.69 -9.15
C GLN A 115 -6.67 -7.03 -7.91
N GLN A 116 -7.97 -6.82 -7.95
CA GLN A 116 -8.89 -7.37 -6.94
C GLN A 116 -8.94 -8.91 -7.06
N PHE A 117 -8.50 -9.71 -6.09
CA PHE A 117 -7.73 -9.39 -4.89
C PHE A 117 -6.47 -10.27 -4.86
N SER A 118 -5.49 -9.98 -5.72
CA SER A 118 -4.23 -10.70 -5.82
C SER A 118 -3.13 -9.84 -6.45
N PHE A 119 -1.88 -10.23 -6.20
CA PHE A 119 -0.71 -9.70 -6.88
C PHE A 119 -0.25 -10.69 -7.94
N ASN A 120 -0.09 -10.23 -9.17
CA ASN A 120 0.53 -11.00 -10.23
C ASN A 120 1.95 -10.49 -10.45
N TYR A 121 2.85 -11.40 -10.78
CA TYR A 121 4.25 -11.11 -11.02
C TYR A 121 4.62 -11.58 -12.40
N HIS A 122 5.32 -10.72 -13.13
CA HIS A 122 5.86 -11.02 -14.45
C HIS A 122 7.36 -10.79 -14.40
N LEU A 123 8.10 -11.86 -14.61
CA LEU A 123 9.55 -11.91 -14.63
C LEU A 123 10.00 -12.24 -16.06
N PRO A 124 11.14 -11.68 -16.50
CA PRO A 124 11.69 -12.02 -17.79
C PRO A 124 12.19 -13.47 -17.77
N GLY A 125 12.19 -14.12 -18.93
CA GLY A 125 12.81 -15.43 -19.08
C GLY A 125 14.35 -15.37 -19.08
N PRO A 126 15.02 -16.48 -19.43
CA PRO A 126 16.48 -16.53 -19.58
C PRO A 126 17.06 -15.51 -20.56
N ASP A 127 16.25 -14.99 -21.50
CA ASP A 127 16.68 -13.95 -22.44
C ASP A 127 16.80 -12.54 -21.81
N GLY A 128 16.25 -12.37 -20.60
CA GLY A 128 16.26 -11.12 -19.84
C GLY A 128 15.38 -10.02 -20.41
N GLN A 129 14.52 -10.32 -21.38
CA GLN A 129 13.58 -9.38 -21.99
C GLN A 129 12.17 -9.67 -21.52
N PHE A 130 11.33 -8.63 -21.50
CA PHE A 130 9.92 -8.79 -21.22
C PHE A 130 9.13 -8.81 -22.52
N GLY A 131 8.22 -9.76 -22.65
CA GLY A 131 7.18 -9.72 -23.66
C GLY A 131 6.28 -8.49 -23.53
N ARG A 132 5.79 -8.01 -24.68
CA ARG A 132 4.82 -6.93 -24.75
C ARG A 132 3.52 -7.31 -24.05
N ARG A 133 2.96 -6.36 -23.31
CA ARG A 133 1.63 -6.45 -22.69
C ARG A 133 0.66 -5.49 -23.38
N ASP A 134 -0.55 -5.95 -23.64
CA ASP A 134 -1.65 -5.15 -24.17
C ASP A 134 -2.98 -5.54 -23.50
N VAL A 135 -3.80 -4.54 -23.18
CA VAL A 135 -5.11 -4.73 -22.54
C VAL A 135 -6.05 -5.57 -23.40
N GLY A 136 -5.90 -5.56 -24.73
CA GLY A 136 -6.67 -6.35 -25.67
C GLY A 136 -6.41 -7.86 -25.58
N PHE A 137 -5.29 -8.29 -25.00
CA PHE A 137 -4.98 -9.70 -24.77
C PHE A 137 -5.40 -10.20 -23.38
N VAL A 138 -5.90 -9.33 -22.51
CA VAL A 138 -6.30 -9.70 -21.15
C VAL A 138 -7.47 -10.68 -21.19
N SER A 139 -7.29 -11.84 -20.56
CA SER A 139 -8.32 -12.87 -20.42
C SER A 139 -8.11 -13.66 -19.13
N ASN A 140 -9.01 -14.59 -18.81
CA ASN A 140 -8.89 -15.44 -17.63
C ASN A 140 -7.60 -16.30 -17.64
N SER A 141 -7.12 -16.71 -18.82
CA SER A 141 -5.89 -17.48 -18.98
C SER A 141 -4.66 -16.61 -19.29
N ASN A 142 -4.85 -15.31 -19.54
CA ASN A 142 -3.80 -14.33 -19.77
C ASN A 142 -4.09 -13.07 -18.96
N PRO A 143 -3.99 -13.13 -17.62
CA PRO A 143 -4.41 -12.03 -16.77
C PRO A 143 -3.56 -10.77 -16.96
N LEU A 144 -2.34 -10.88 -17.48
CA LEU A 144 -1.43 -9.76 -17.70
C LEU A 144 -1.48 -9.18 -19.12
N GLY A 145 -2.24 -9.82 -20.02
CA GLY A 145 -2.36 -9.38 -21.40
C GLY A 145 -1.05 -9.52 -22.19
N LEU A 146 -0.24 -10.54 -21.92
CA LEU A 146 0.96 -10.83 -22.72
C LEU A 146 0.58 -11.11 -24.17
N ASP A 147 1.29 -10.51 -25.12
CA ASP A 147 1.10 -10.74 -26.54
C ASP A 147 1.59 -12.14 -26.93
N PRO A 148 0.71 -13.06 -27.35
CA PRO A 148 1.12 -14.43 -27.70
C PRO A 148 2.05 -14.50 -28.91
N ASN A 149 2.11 -13.44 -29.72
CA ASN A 149 2.93 -13.38 -30.93
C ASN A 149 4.31 -12.75 -30.67
N ASP A 150 4.55 -12.20 -29.48
CA ASP A 150 5.84 -11.62 -29.15
C ASP A 150 6.85 -12.73 -28.80
N PRO A 151 7.94 -12.90 -29.57
CA PRO A 151 8.96 -13.89 -29.28
C PRO A 151 9.63 -13.69 -27.91
N ALA A 152 9.79 -12.44 -27.45
CA ALA A 152 10.39 -12.12 -26.16
C ALA A 152 9.50 -12.50 -24.96
N GLY A 153 8.21 -12.76 -25.20
CA GLY A 153 7.27 -13.17 -24.16
C GLY A 153 7.14 -14.67 -23.97
N LYS A 154 7.85 -15.48 -24.77
CA LYS A 154 7.63 -16.94 -24.80
C LYS A 154 8.25 -17.68 -23.62
N ASP A 155 9.31 -17.13 -23.07
CA ASP A 155 10.05 -17.64 -21.92
C ASP A 155 9.77 -16.86 -20.63
N ASP A 156 8.92 -15.83 -20.72
CA ASP A 156 8.45 -15.07 -19.57
C ASP A 156 7.77 -15.95 -18.53
N ILE A 157 8.02 -15.63 -17.26
CA ILE A 157 7.45 -16.33 -16.12
C ILE A 157 6.36 -15.45 -15.52
N VAL A 158 5.15 -16.01 -15.40
CA VAL A 158 4.02 -15.37 -14.72
C VAL A 158 3.60 -16.19 -13.52
N THR A 159 3.58 -15.55 -12.35
CA THR A 159 3.05 -16.14 -11.12
C THR A 159 1.98 -15.26 -10.49
N THR A 160 1.12 -15.87 -9.69
CA THR A 160 0.06 -15.17 -8.97
C THR A 160 0.18 -15.51 -7.49
N GLY A 161 0.15 -14.49 -6.63
CA GLY A 161 0.21 -14.63 -5.18
C GLY A 161 1.60 -14.89 -4.62
N GLU A 162 2.56 -15.41 -5.39
CA GLU A 162 3.90 -15.76 -4.92
C GLU A 162 4.99 -15.20 -5.84
N LEU A 163 5.95 -14.48 -5.28
CA LEU A 163 7.12 -13.93 -5.95
C LEU A 163 8.39 -14.52 -5.32
N HIS A 164 9.24 -15.12 -6.15
CA HIS A 164 10.57 -15.55 -5.74
C HIS A 164 11.62 -14.51 -6.12
N VAL A 165 12.59 -14.27 -5.23
CA VAL A 165 13.73 -13.38 -5.47
C VAL A 165 14.99 -13.94 -4.80
N PRO A 166 16.19 -13.74 -5.35
CA PRO A 166 17.42 -14.19 -4.71
C PRO A 166 17.89 -13.22 -3.61
N VAL A 167 18.38 -13.78 -2.51
CA VAL A 167 19.01 -13.01 -1.42
C VAL A 167 20.24 -12.23 -1.92
N ASN A 168 20.49 -11.06 -1.35
CA ASN A 168 21.61 -10.15 -1.67
C ASN A 168 21.64 -9.61 -3.11
N ARG A 169 20.57 -9.81 -3.90
CA ARG A 169 20.40 -9.17 -5.20
C ARG A 169 19.40 -8.01 -5.09
N PRO A 170 19.70 -6.83 -5.65
CA PRO A 170 18.71 -5.77 -5.71
C PRO A 170 17.51 -6.19 -6.57
N VAL A 171 16.31 -5.80 -6.14
CA VAL A 171 15.05 -6.03 -6.84
C VAL A 171 14.44 -4.67 -7.16
N ILE A 172 14.09 -4.45 -8.42
CA ILE A 172 13.28 -3.33 -8.89
C ILE A 172 11.90 -3.91 -9.19
N ALA A 173 10.92 -3.55 -8.36
CA ALA A 173 9.53 -3.92 -8.57
C ALA A 173 8.80 -2.75 -9.23
N GLU A 174 8.36 -2.95 -10.46
CA GLU A 174 7.62 -1.96 -11.23
C GLU A 174 6.13 -2.19 -11.05
N LEU A 175 5.52 -1.32 -10.25
CA LEU A 175 4.15 -1.47 -9.78
C LEU A 175 3.17 -0.90 -10.79
N SER A 176 2.11 -1.65 -11.06
CA SER A 176 0.97 -1.24 -11.88
C SER A 176 -0.30 -1.95 -11.40
N SER A 177 -1.45 -1.46 -11.80
CA SER A 177 -2.74 -2.09 -11.46
C SER A 177 -3.62 -2.26 -12.69
N LYS A 178 -4.41 -3.35 -12.69
CA LYS A 178 -5.40 -3.66 -13.71
C LYS A 178 -6.73 -2.96 -13.51
N ASP A 179 -7.07 -2.59 -12.28
CA ASP A 179 -8.42 -2.15 -11.92
C ASP A 179 -8.42 -0.86 -11.08
N VAL A 180 -8.19 -0.95 -9.78
CA VAL A 180 -8.24 0.16 -8.82
C VAL A 180 -6.86 0.41 -8.22
N ILE A 181 -6.72 1.42 -7.36
CA ILE A 181 -5.46 1.62 -6.65
C ILE A 181 -5.28 0.51 -5.60
N HIS A 182 -4.11 -0.10 -5.60
CA HIS A 182 -3.62 -0.99 -4.54
C HIS A 182 -2.30 -0.43 -4.01
N ASP A 183 -1.73 -1.05 -2.99
CA ASP A 183 -0.37 -0.75 -2.54
C ASP A 183 0.36 -2.06 -2.28
N PHE A 184 1.56 -2.19 -2.85
CA PHE A 184 2.43 -3.34 -2.64
C PHE A 184 3.32 -3.08 -1.43
N PHE A 185 2.93 -3.63 -0.27
CA PHE A 185 3.65 -3.43 0.98
C PHE A 185 4.36 -4.70 1.44
N LEU A 186 5.66 -4.57 1.69
CA LEU A 186 6.51 -5.57 2.35
C LEU A 186 7.00 -5.01 3.70
N PRO A 187 6.32 -5.32 4.82
CA PRO A 187 6.67 -4.78 6.13
C PRO A 187 8.11 -5.08 6.57
N SER A 188 8.56 -6.34 6.46
CA SER A 188 9.93 -6.76 6.81
C SER A 188 11.00 -6.08 5.96
N MET A 189 10.64 -5.63 4.75
CA MET A 189 11.55 -4.97 3.81
C MET A 189 11.52 -3.44 3.93
N ARG A 190 10.59 -2.86 4.71
CA ARG A 190 10.40 -1.40 4.86
C ARG A 190 10.12 -0.67 3.54
N ILE A 191 9.39 -1.33 2.64
CA ILE A 191 9.04 -0.77 1.33
C ILE A 191 7.55 -0.95 1.06
N ALA A 192 6.92 0.15 0.69
CA ALA A 192 5.54 0.22 0.24
C ALA A 192 5.50 1.12 -1.01
N GLY A 193 4.50 0.91 -1.85
CA GLY A 193 4.30 1.72 -3.05
C GLY A 193 2.94 1.45 -3.67
N ASP A 194 2.24 2.53 -4.03
CA ASP A 194 0.96 2.43 -4.70
C ASP A 194 1.12 1.81 -6.10
N ALA A 195 0.31 0.80 -6.38
CA ALA A 195 0.07 0.26 -7.71
C ALA A 195 -1.13 0.98 -8.31
N ILE A 196 -0.87 1.92 -9.24
CA ILE A 196 -1.88 2.83 -9.78
C ILE A 196 -2.24 2.41 -11.22
N PRO A 197 -3.54 2.29 -11.57
CA PRO A 197 -3.95 2.02 -12.94
C PRO A 197 -3.42 3.08 -13.93
N GLY A 198 -2.83 2.62 -15.03
CA GLY A 198 -2.27 3.50 -16.08
C GLY A 198 -0.87 4.07 -15.78
N SER A 199 -0.27 3.71 -14.65
CA SER A 199 1.09 4.12 -14.28
C SER A 199 1.99 2.91 -14.08
N LEU A 200 3.30 3.10 -14.31
CA LEU A 200 4.35 2.15 -13.97
C LEU A 200 5.26 2.83 -12.94
N ILE A 201 5.15 2.40 -11.68
CA ILE A 201 5.79 3.07 -10.55
C ILE A 201 6.89 2.16 -10.01
N PRO A 202 8.18 2.48 -10.23
CA PRO A 202 9.25 1.64 -9.75
C PRO A 202 9.50 1.87 -8.25
N ILE A 203 9.64 0.77 -7.51
CA ILE A 203 10.22 0.74 -6.16
C ILE A 203 11.38 -0.23 -6.14
N TRP A 204 12.24 -0.15 -5.12
CA TRP A 204 13.37 -1.06 -5.02
C TRP A 204 13.66 -1.48 -3.58
N PHE A 205 14.16 -2.70 -3.45
CA PHE A 205 14.65 -3.27 -2.19
C PHE A 205 15.77 -4.28 -2.47
N THR A 206 16.51 -4.66 -1.43
CA THR A 206 17.53 -5.72 -1.52
C THR A 206 17.33 -6.63 -0.31
N PRO A 207 16.82 -7.85 -0.50
CA PRO A 207 16.68 -8.82 0.58
C PRO A 207 18.05 -9.21 1.14
N ILE A 208 18.17 -9.33 2.47
CA ILE A 208 19.43 -9.70 3.15
C ILE A 208 19.34 -11.00 3.94
N LYS A 209 18.16 -11.64 3.96
CA LYS A 209 17.89 -12.90 4.65
C LYS A 209 17.01 -13.76 3.78
N THR A 210 17.30 -15.05 3.69
CA THR A 210 16.41 -16.03 3.07
C THR A 210 15.19 -16.27 3.95
N GLY A 211 14.10 -16.75 3.35
CA GLY A 211 12.86 -17.05 4.04
C GLY A 211 11.63 -16.61 3.28
N THR A 212 10.52 -16.49 3.99
CA THR A 212 9.22 -16.15 3.40
C THR A 212 8.63 -14.96 4.16
N ASP A 213 8.27 -13.91 3.42
CA ASP A 213 7.65 -12.70 3.93
C ASP A 213 6.27 -12.50 3.31
N GLU A 214 5.33 -11.95 4.08
CA GLU A 214 4.00 -11.62 3.58
C GLU A 214 4.02 -10.28 2.84
N VAL A 215 3.45 -10.26 1.64
CA VAL A 215 3.06 -9.06 0.91
C VAL A 215 1.63 -8.73 1.30
N ILE A 216 1.36 -7.48 1.66
CA ILE A 216 0.00 -7.02 2.00
C ILE A 216 -0.44 -5.88 1.10
N CYS A 217 -1.73 -5.81 0.82
CA CYS A 217 -2.31 -4.65 0.17
C CYS A 217 -2.43 -3.49 1.18
N GLY A 218 -1.67 -2.41 0.98
CA GLY A 218 -1.65 -1.24 1.88
C GLY A 218 -2.71 -0.16 1.57
N GLN A 219 -3.49 -0.31 0.49
CA GLN A 219 -4.46 0.67 0.01
C GLN A 219 -5.85 0.04 -0.14
N LEU A 220 -6.88 0.73 0.35
CA LEU A 220 -8.25 0.21 0.31
C LEU A 220 -8.71 -0.03 -1.14
N CYS A 221 -8.81 -1.29 -1.52
CA CYS A 221 -9.08 -1.70 -2.90
C CYS A 221 -10.41 -2.44 -3.09
N GLY A 222 -11.32 -2.43 -2.10
CA GLY A 222 -12.65 -3.05 -2.18
C GLY A 222 -12.93 -4.08 -1.09
N LEU A 223 -13.98 -4.89 -1.27
CA LEU A 223 -14.50 -5.79 -0.22
C LEU A 223 -13.50 -6.86 0.23
N GLY A 224 -12.65 -7.35 -0.66
CA GLY A 224 -11.60 -8.34 -0.36
C GLY A 224 -10.26 -7.74 0.07
N HIS A 225 -10.18 -6.42 0.28
CA HIS A 225 -8.93 -5.73 0.60
C HIS A 225 -8.18 -6.37 1.77
N TYR A 226 -8.89 -6.69 2.86
CA TYR A 226 -8.31 -7.30 4.06
C TYR A 226 -7.65 -8.68 3.81
N GLY A 227 -8.11 -9.39 2.77
CA GLY A 227 -7.63 -10.72 2.40
C GLY A 227 -6.65 -10.70 1.22
N MET A 228 -6.38 -9.53 0.65
CA MET A 228 -5.46 -9.39 -0.47
C MET A 228 -4.02 -9.45 0.04
N LYS A 229 -3.47 -10.66 -0.01
CA LYS A 229 -2.12 -10.99 0.43
C LYS A 229 -1.36 -11.71 -0.67
N GLY A 230 -0.05 -11.60 -0.61
CA GLY A 230 0.88 -12.39 -1.41
C GLY A 230 2.05 -12.86 -0.54
N THR A 231 2.97 -13.57 -1.17
CA THR A 231 4.12 -14.18 -0.56
C THR A 231 5.35 -13.76 -1.33
N LEU A 232 6.35 -13.24 -0.62
CA LEU A 232 7.71 -13.06 -1.13
C LEU A 232 8.58 -14.19 -0.59
N VAL A 233 9.12 -15.02 -1.46
CA VAL A 233 10.09 -16.05 -1.12
C VAL A 233 11.47 -15.53 -1.47
N VAL A 234 12.34 -15.42 -0.46
CA VAL A 234 13.73 -15.03 -0.64
C VAL A 234 14.60 -16.27 -0.62
N ASP A 235 15.09 -16.62 -1.81
CA ASP A 235 15.83 -17.84 -2.07
C ASP A 235 17.34 -17.66 -1.96
N THR A 236 18.05 -18.78 -1.81
CA THR A 236 19.47 -18.80 -2.18
C THR A 236 19.59 -18.63 -3.70
N PRO A 237 20.73 -18.15 -4.22
CA PRO A 237 20.92 -18.09 -5.68
C PRO A 237 20.70 -19.45 -6.37
N GLN A 238 21.08 -20.55 -5.72
CA GLN A 238 20.91 -21.90 -6.25
C GLN A 238 19.43 -22.30 -6.33
N ASP A 239 18.67 -22.04 -5.27
CA ASP A 239 17.24 -22.38 -5.21
C ASP A 239 16.43 -21.51 -6.18
N TYR A 240 16.79 -20.22 -6.32
CA TYR A 240 16.18 -19.33 -7.29
C TYR A 240 16.39 -19.80 -8.74
N GLU A 241 17.61 -20.21 -9.09
CA GLU A 241 17.91 -20.76 -10.41
C GLU A 241 17.20 -22.10 -10.67
N ALA A 242 17.03 -22.94 -9.65
CA ALA A 242 16.24 -24.16 -9.75
C ALA A 242 14.76 -23.85 -10.01
N TRP A 243 14.20 -22.88 -9.27
CA TRP A 243 12.84 -22.39 -9.45
C TRP A 243 12.62 -21.79 -10.85
N LEU A 244 13.55 -20.99 -11.35
CA LEU A 244 13.46 -20.43 -12.71
C LEU A 244 13.37 -21.53 -13.77
N LYS A 245 14.19 -22.58 -13.66
CA LYS A 245 14.17 -23.72 -14.59
C LYS A 245 12.85 -24.47 -14.54
N GLU A 246 12.36 -24.77 -13.33
CA GLU A 246 11.06 -25.43 -13.15
C GLU A 246 9.93 -24.60 -13.80
N ARG A 247 9.92 -23.29 -13.56
CA ARG A 247 8.91 -22.39 -14.15
C ARG A 247 9.04 -22.27 -15.67
N ALA A 248 10.25 -22.26 -16.22
CA ALA A 248 10.47 -22.23 -17.66
C ALA A 248 9.97 -23.52 -18.34
N GLU A 249 10.21 -24.68 -17.73
CA GLU A 249 9.71 -25.98 -18.23
C GLU A 249 8.18 -26.04 -18.23
N LEU A 250 7.54 -25.55 -17.17
CA LEU A 250 6.08 -25.47 -17.08
C LEU A 250 5.47 -24.50 -18.11
N SER A 251 6.13 -23.37 -18.35
CA SER A 251 5.68 -22.35 -19.31
C SER A 251 5.86 -22.83 -20.76
N GLY A 252 6.93 -23.59 -21.04
CA GLY A 252 7.16 -24.24 -22.34
C GLY A 252 6.30 -25.48 -22.61
N GLY A 253 5.76 -26.12 -21.57
CA GLY A 253 4.89 -27.31 -21.67
C GLY A 253 3.41 -27.04 -21.92
N ALA A 254 2.97 -25.78 -21.80
CA ALA A 254 1.57 -25.37 -21.91
C ALA A 254 1.00 -25.32 -23.35
N GLN A 255 1.76 -25.77 -24.36
CA GLN A 255 1.26 -25.94 -25.74
C GLN A 255 0.69 -27.35 -26.02
N SER A 256 0.68 -28.26 -25.05
CA SER A 256 -0.12 -29.49 -25.14
C SER A 256 -1.43 -29.29 -24.39
N ALA A 257 -2.50 -28.96 -25.13
CA ALA A 257 -3.85 -28.92 -24.62
C ALA A 257 -4.20 -30.23 -23.87
N PRO A 258 -4.90 -30.17 -22.71
CA PRO A 258 -5.49 -31.38 -22.15
C PRO A 258 -6.53 -31.92 -23.14
N GLN A 259 -6.34 -33.15 -23.59
CA GLN A 259 -7.34 -33.88 -24.35
C GLN A 259 -8.66 -33.89 -23.57
N ALA A 260 -9.72 -33.46 -24.23
CA ALA A 260 -11.07 -33.66 -23.73
C ALA A 260 -11.38 -35.16 -23.63
N GLY A 261 -11.72 -35.62 -22.42
CA GLY A 261 -12.63 -36.75 -22.24
C GLY A 261 -12.21 -37.86 -21.28
N ALA A 262 -12.78 -37.82 -20.08
CA ALA A 262 -13.50 -38.97 -19.51
C ALA A 262 -14.63 -38.43 -18.61
N PRO A 263 -15.90 -38.87 -18.75
CA PRO A 263 -16.96 -38.43 -17.86
C PRO A 263 -16.78 -39.06 -16.46
N GLN A 264 -16.71 -38.22 -15.43
CA GLN A 264 -16.80 -38.69 -14.05
C GLN A 264 -18.24 -39.18 -13.76
N PRO A 265 -18.41 -40.32 -13.05
CA PRO A 265 -19.73 -40.82 -12.70
C PRO A 265 -20.41 -39.92 -11.66
N ALA A 266 -21.72 -39.72 -11.84
CA ALA A 266 -22.55 -38.85 -11.01
C ALA A 266 -22.49 -39.20 -9.50
N PRO A 267 -22.49 -38.21 -8.59
CA PRO A 267 -22.57 -38.47 -7.16
C PRO A 267 -23.97 -38.96 -6.78
N LYS A 268 -24.02 -40.00 -5.94
CA LYS A 268 -25.24 -40.54 -5.33
C LYS A 268 -25.90 -39.50 -4.40
N PRO A 269 -27.24 -39.48 -4.29
CA PRO A 269 -27.93 -38.50 -3.45
C PRO A 269 -27.72 -38.82 -1.96
N GLU A 270 -27.16 -37.86 -1.23
CA GLU A 270 -27.01 -37.93 0.22
C GLU A 270 -28.18 -37.19 0.90
N ASN A 271 -28.83 -37.86 1.85
CA ASN A 271 -30.00 -37.37 2.58
C ASN A 271 -29.64 -36.19 3.48
N LYS A 272 -30.31 -35.06 3.28
CA LYS A 272 -30.18 -33.86 4.12
C LYS A 272 -31.13 -33.92 5.33
N PRO A 273 -30.67 -33.73 6.58
CA PRO A 273 -31.58 -33.52 7.71
C PRO A 273 -32.25 -32.14 7.62
N ALA A 274 -33.54 -32.09 7.95
CA ALA A 274 -34.35 -30.87 7.96
C ALA A 274 -33.89 -29.89 9.06
N SER A 275 -33.90 -28.59 8.73
CA SER A 275 -33.73 -27.50 9.71
C SER A 275 -35.08 -26.82 9.97
N PRO A 276 -35.40 -26.36 11.20
CA PRO A 276 -36.75 -25.93 11.59
C PRO A 276 -37.09 -24.51 11.11
N GLY A 277 -38.38 -24.30 10.86
CA GLY A 277 -38.95 -23.20 10.09
C GLY A 277 -38.88 -21.80 10.71
N ALA A 278 -38.80 -20.81 9.82
CA ALA A 278 -39.11 -19.41 10.08
C ALA A 278 -40.55 -19.08 9.60
N PRO A 279 -41.31 -18.22 10.30
CA PRO A 279 -42.74 -18.04 10.08
C PRO A 279 -43.08 -17.16 8.86
N LYS A 280 -44.21 -17.49 8.25
CA LYS A 280 -44.79 -16.94 7.02
C LYS A 280 -45.40 -15.54 7.23
N PRO A 281 -45.19 -14.55 6.34
CA PRO A 281 -45.93 -13.30 6.41
C PRO A 281 -47.32 -13.43 5.77
N GLN A 282 -48.35 -13.09 6.55
CA GLN A 282 -49.71 -12.81 6.08
C GLN A 282 -49.85 -11.30 5.84
N ASN A 283 -50.07 -10.88 4.59
CA ASN A 283 -51.20 -10.04 4.20
C ASN A 283 -51.12 -9.66 2.71
N ALA A 284 -52.15 -10.04 1.96
CA ALA A 284 -52.42 -9.53 0.62
C ALA A 284 -53.35 -8.32 0.74
N GLY A 285 -52.93 -7.17 0.21
CA GLY A 285 -53.73 -5.94 0.20
C GLY A 285 -53.27 -4.95 -0.85
N LYS A 286 -53.90 -5.04 -2.03
CA LYS A 286 -54.05 -4.05 -3.14
C LYS A 286 -53.11 -2.82 -3.15
N ARG A 287 -52.26 -2.71 -4.17
CA ARG A 287 -51.83 -1.43 -4.79
C ARG A 287 -51.78 -1.55 -6.31
N GLY A 288 -52.26 -0.51 -6.99
CA GLY A 288 -52.47 -0.41 -8.44
C GLY A 288 -51.19 -0.31 -9.28
N PRO A 289 -51.33 -0.12 -10.61
CA PRO A 289 -50.22 -0.28 -11.55
C PRO A 289 -49.18 0.85 -11.44
N ALA A 290 -47.91 0.46 -11.62
CA ALA A 290 -46.75 1.33 -11.60
C ALA A 290 -46.69 2.29 -12.82
N PRO A 291 -46.16 3.52 -12.68
CA PRO A 291 -45.90 4.38 -13.82
C PRO A 291 -44.55 4.06 -14.49
N SER A 292 -44.49 4.27 -15.82
CA SER A 292 -43.31 4.10 -16.68
C SER A 292 -42.18 5.11 -16.36
N PRO A 293 -40.91 4.79 -16.69
CA PRO A 293 -39.76 5.60 -16.32
C PRO A 293 -39.63 6.86 -17.18
N GLY A 294 -39.55 8.03 -16.53
CA GLY A 294 -39.27 9.32 -17.14
C GLY A 294 -37.77 9.59 -17.33
N THR A 295 -37.46 10.36 -18.37
CA THR A 295 -36.14 10.81 -18.84
C THR A 295 -35.34 11.59 -17.76
N PRO A 296 -33.99 11.47 -17.68
CA PRO A 296 -33.21 12.17 -16.66
C PRO A 296 -33.11 13.68 -16.95
N GLN A 297 -33.51 14.52 -15.99
CA GLN A 297 -33.23 15.96 -16.01
C GLN A 297 -31.85 16.25 -15.42
N GLN A 298 -31.05 17.05 -16.15
CA GLN A 298 -29.79 17.65 -15.71
C GLN A 298 -30.01 18.61 -14.52
N PRO A 299 -29.15 18.63 -13.49
CA PRO A 299 -29.22 19.62 -12.43
C PRO A 299 -28.73 20.99 -12.93
N GLN A 300 -29.59 22.01 -12.81
CA GLN A 300 -29.26 23.40 -13.10
C GLN A 300 -28.50 24.02 -11.91
N ASN A 301 -27.24 24.40 -12.13
CA ASN A 301 -26.46 25.20 -11.20
C ASN A 301 -26.94 26.67 -11.23
N LYS A 302 -27.47 27.15 -10.11
CA LYS A 302 -27.80 28.57 -9.90
C LYS A 302 -26.61 29.27 -9.20
N PRO A 303 -26.12 30.43 -9.69
CA PRO A 303 -25.05 31.17 -9.02
C PRO A 303 -25.54 31.80 -7.70
N PRO A 304 -24.67 31.96 -6.69
CA PRO A 304 -25.01 32.63 -5.44
C PRO A 304 -25.23 34.13 -5.63
N GLN A 305 -26.23 34.68 -4.93
CA GLN A 305 -26.51 36.12 -4.89
C GLN A 305 -25.47 36.86 -4.04
N PRO A 306 -25.08 38.11 -4.41
CA PRO A 306 -24.15 38.91 -3.61
C PRO A 306 -24.79 39.44 -2.32
N ALA A 307 -24.00 39.44 -1.24
CA ALA A 307 -24.37 39.92 0.07
C ALA A 307 -24.62 41.44 0.10
N ALA A 308 -25.67 41.87 0.80
CA ALA A 308 -26.02 43.28 0.98
C ALA A 308 -25.03 43.99 1.92
N SER A 309 -24.55 45.16 1.50
CA SER A 309 -23.74 46.08 2.32
C SER A 309 -24.61 46.78 3.38
N PRO A 310 -24.13 46.99 4.62
CA PRO A 310 -24.86 47.77 5.61
C PRO A 310 -24.78 49.28 5.32
N SER A 311 -25.91 49.97 5.48
CA SER A 311 -26.01 51.44 5.39
C SER A 311 -25.39 52.13 6.62
N PRO A 312 -24.84 53.35 6.46
CA PRO A 312 -24.18 54.08 7.53
C PRO A 312 -25.18 54.89 8.36
N GLY A 313 -25.05 54.83 9.68
CA GLY A 313 -25.60 55.84 10.58
C GLY A 313 -26.35 55.29 11.79
N GLN A 314 -25.67 55.22 12.94
CA GLN A 314 -26.09 55.89 14.17
C GLN A 314 -24.91 55.91 15.16
N LEU A 315 -24.77 57.07 15.79
CA LEU A 315 -23.71 57.52 16.69
C LEU A 315 -23.58 56.66 17.96
#